data_AF-A0A924W047-F1
#
_entry.id   AF-A0A924W047-F1
#
_cell.length_a   1.000
_cell.length_b   1.000
_cell.length_c   1.000
_cell.angle_alpha   90.00
_cell.angle_beta   90.00
_cell.angle_gamma   90.00
#
_symmetry.space_group_name_H-M   'P 1'
#
loop_
_entity.id
_entity.type
_entity.pdbx_description
1 polymer ?
#
loop_
_entity_poly.entity_id
_entity_poly.type
_entity_poly.pdbx_seq_one_letter_code
_entity_poly.pdbx_strand_id
1 'polypeptide(L)' 'MTSEPLGRFLPPGTKVRYDGLVDGGSEYGVVIYCWIDAEANVYDGHIAFYGAAFPEGAPKKQPYVLRYASTSLVVVD' A
#
# COMPACT_ATOMS: atom_id res chain seq x y z
N MET A 1 -12.11 -26.06 6.67
CA MET A 1 -11.46 -25.63 5.41
C MET A 1 -11.38 -24.12 5.50
N THR A 2 -10.24 -23.56 5.92
CA THR A 2 -10.05 -22.10 6.00
C THR A 2 -9.92 -21.57 4.58
N SER A 3 -10.72 -20.58 4.21
CA SER A 3 -10.64 -19.93 2.90
C SER A 3 -9.28 -19.26 2.72
N GLU A 4 -8.73 -19.30 1.51
CA GLU A 4 -7.53 -18.53 1.16
C GLU A 4 -7.74 -17.04 1.49
N PRO A 5 -6.70 -16.34 1.99
CA PRO A 5 -6.79 -14.92 2.28
C PRO A 5 -6.99 -14.10 1.00
N LEU A 6 -7.77 -13.02 1.09
CA LEU A 6 -8.00 -12.11 -0.02
C LEU A 6 -6.75 -11.28 -0.35
N GLY A 7 -6.54 -11.03 -1.64
CA GLY A 7 -5.41 -10.25 -2.14
C GLY A 7 -4.13 -11.07 -2.27
N ARG A 8 -2.98 -10.42 -2.08
CA ARG A 8 -1.67 -11.08 -2.16
C ARG A 8 -0.69 -10.42 -1.20
N PHE A 9 0.29 -11.20 -0.77
CA PHE A 9 1.44 -10.66 -0.06
C PHE A 9 2.21 -9.67 -0.96
N LEU A 10 2.46 -8.48 -0.42
CA LEU A 10 3.31 -7.47 -1.07
C LEU A 10 4.61 -7.34 -0.26
N PRO A 11 5.77 -7.72 -0.81
CA PRO A 11 7.05 -7.60 -0.10
C PRO A 11 7.35 -6.15 0.31
N PRO A 12 8.08 -5.92 1.42
CA PRO A 12 8.64 -4.61 1.73
C PRO A 12 9.44 -4.03 0.55
N GLY A 13 9.28 -2.73 0.30
CA GLY A 13 9.88 -2.07 -0.86
C GLY A 13 9.02 -2.10 -2.13
N THR A 14 7.93 -2.88 -2.17
CA THR A 14 7.00 -2.87 -3.31
C THR A 14 6.40 -1.47 -3.48
N LYS A 15 6.53 -0.91 -4.68
CA LYS A 15 5.88 0.34 -5.06
C LYS A 15 4.42 0.09 -5.38
N VAL A 16 3.56 0.96 -4.85
CA VAL A 16 2.11 0.87 -5.01
C VAL A 16 1.49 2.22 -5.30
N ARG A 17 0.28 2.17 -5.85
CA ARG A 17 -0.62 3.30 -6.05
C ARG A 17 -1.96 3.00 -5.40
N TYR A 18 -2.51 3.97 -4.69
CA TYR A 18 -3.86 3.96 -4.16
C TYR A 18 -4.73 4.93 -4.98
N ASP A 19 -5.84 4.43 -5.52
CA ASP A 19 -6.73 5.19 -6.41
C ASP A 19 -8.07 5.59 -5.76
N GLY A 20 -8.22 5.39 -4.46
CA GLY A 20 -9.49 5.58 -3.76
C GLY A 20 -9.78 7.00 -3.25
N LEU A 21 -8.97 8.01 -3.60
CA LEU A 21 -9.27 9.41 -3.28
C LEU A 21 -10.19 10.01 -4.34
N VAL A 22 -11.41 10.39 -3.93
CA VAL A 22 -12.43 10.96 -4.83
C VAL A 22 -12.01 12.32 -5.42
N ASP A 23 -11.36 13.18 -4.61
CA ASP A 23 -11.00 14.55 -5.01
C ASP A 23 -9.48 14.81 -5.06
N GLY A 24 -8.66 13.81 -4.67
CA GLY A 24 -7.20 13.95 -4.50
C GLY A 24 -6.36 13.30 -5.60
N GLY A 25 -6.98 12.53 -6.50
CA GLY A 25 -6.26 11.70 -7.46
C GLY A 25 -5.53 10.53 -6.82
N SER A 26 -4.65 9.88 -7.58
CA SER A 26 -3.89 8.73 -7.08
C SER A 26 -2.80 9.14 -6.10
N GLU A 27 -2.56 8.30 -5.09
CA GLU A 27 -1.41 8.43 -4.20
C GLU A 27 -0.41 7.29 -4.40
N TYR A 28 0.87 7.63 -4.37
CA TYR A 28 1.97 6.72 -4.61
C TYR A 28 2.71 6.47 -3.31
N GLY A 29 3.03 5.19 -3.06
CA GLY A 29 3.62 4.76 -1.82
C GLY A 29 4.46 3.51 -1.94
N VAL A 30 5.17 3.19 -0.87
CA VAL A 30 6.02 2.00 -0.77
C VAL A 30 5.58 1.17 0.43
N VAL A 31 5.46 -0.14 0.21
CA VAL A 31 5.13 -1.09 1.27
C VAL A 31 6.27 -1.15 2.29
N ILE A 32 5.96 -0.92 3.56
CA ILE A 32 6.88 -1.06 4.69
C ILE A 32 6.82 -2.49 5.24
N TYR A 33 5.60 -2.99 5.45
CA TYR A 33 5.35 -4.30 6.02
C TYR A 33 3.98 -4.81 5.56
N CYS A 34 3.89 -6.10 5.23
CA CYS A 34 2.65 -6.76 4.84
C CYS A 34 2.51 -8.05 5.65
N TRP A 35 1.28 -8.37 6.07
CA TRP A 35 0.96 -9.56 6.87
C TRP A 35 -0.44 -10.07 6.53
N ILE A 36 -0.73 -11.30 6.94
CA ILE A 36 -2.10 -11.84 6.90
C ILE A 36 -2.84 -11.32 8.13
N ASP A 37 -3.89 -10.53 7.94
CA ASP A 37 -4.89 -10.29 8.97
C ASP A 37 -5.82 -11.49 9.03
N ALA A 38 -5.71 -12.28 10.10
CA ALA A 38 -6.48 -13.50 10.28
C ALA A 38 -7.96 -13.24 10.60
N GLU A 39 -8.29 -12.08 11.17
CA GLU A 39 -9.68 -11.71 11.51
C GLU A 39 -10.45 -11.33 10.24
N ALA A 40 -9.82 -10.54 9.37
CA ALA A 40 -10.40 -10.13 8.09
C ALA A 40 -10.10 -11.11 6.94
N ASN A 41 -9.26 -12.13 7.17
CA ASN A 41 -8.76 -13.07 6.17
C ASN A 41 -8.27 -12.36 4.89
N VAL A 42 -7.43 -11.34 5.05
CA VAL A 42 -6.90 -10.49 3.97
C VAL A 42 -5.41 -10.21 4.21
N TYR A 43 -4.66 -9.99 3.12
CA TYR A 43 -3.34 -9.39 3.25
C TYR A 43 -3.46 -7.88 3.47
N ASP A 44 -2.99 -7.42 4.63
CA ASP A 44 -2.92 -6.02 5.00
C ASP A 44 -1.47 -5.53 5.00
N GLY A 45 -1.27 -4.22 4.91
CA GLY A 45 0.07 -3.64 4.96
C GLY A 45 0.12 -2.19 5.41
N HIS A 46 1.27 -1.82 5.96
CA HIS A 46 1.65 -0.43 6.20
C HIS A 46 2.35 0.13 4.97
N ILE A 47 1.85 1.25 4.47
CA ILE A 47 2.34 1.92 3.26
C ILE A 47 2.83 3.32 3.64
N ALA A 48 4.07 3.66 3.27
CA ALA A 48 4.56 5.03 3.30
C ALA A 48 4.13 5.74 2.01
N PHE A 49 3.28 6.76 2.10
CA PHE A 49 2.80 7.55 0.97
C PHE A 49 3.59 8.84 0.78
N TYR A 50 3.81 9.20 -0.49
CA TYR A 50 4.55 10.37 -0.94
C TYR A 50 3.67 11.40 -1.67
N GLY A 51 2.35 11.14 -1.75
CA GLY A 51 1.39 11.96 -2.48
C GLY A 51 1.30 11.58 -3.96
N ALA A 52 1.18 12.57 -4.84
CA ALA A 52 0.82 12.37 -6.24
C ALA A 52 1.91 11.71 -7.13
N ALA A 53 3.13 11.50 -6.62
CA ALA A 53 4.22 10.85 -7.34
C ALA A 53 5.28 10.30 -6.38
N PHE A 54 6.12 9.38 -6.87
CA PHE A 54 7.34 9.00 -6.16
C PHE A 54 8.35 10.16 -6.14
N PRO A 55 9.12 10.32 -5.04
CA PRO A 55 10.14 11.33 -4.97
C PRO A 55 11.31 11.01 -5.91
N GLU A 56 11.81 12.03 -6.62
CA GLU A 56 13.10 11.96 -7.31
C GLU A 56 14.23 12.13 -6.28
N GLY A 57 14.84 11.02 -5.86
CA GLY A 57 15.86 11.01 -4.82
C GLY A 57 15.28 11.10 -3.41
N ALA A 58 15.91 11.89 -2.52
CA ALA A 58 15.47 12.01 -1.14
C ALA A 58 14.11 12.73 -1.03
N PRO A 59 13.14 12.22 -0.26
CA PRO A 59 11.84 12.87 -0.09
C PRO A 59 12.00 14.27 0.54
N LYS A 60 11.43 15.30 -0.09
CA LYS A 60 11.43 16.68 0.44
C LYS A 60 10.50 16.87 1.65
N LYS A 61 9.54 15.97 1.81
CA LYS A 61 8.60 15.92 2.93
C LYS A 61 8.62 14.50 3.49
N GLN A 62 8.46 14.40 4.81
CA GLN A 62 8.32 13.11 5.47
C GLN A 62 7.10 12.38 4.90
N PRO A 63 7.22 11.12 4.44
CA PRO A 63 6.07 10.34 4.07
C PRO A 63 5.24 10.02 5.31
N TYR A 64 3.93 9.96 5.14
CA TYR A 64 3.04 9.51 6.19
C TYR A 64 2.68 8.03 5.96
N VAL A 65 2.39 7.31 7.05
CA VAL A 65 2.16 5.86 7.01
C VAL A 65 0.70 5.57 7.30
N LEU A 66 0.05 4.82 6.41
CA LEU A 66 -1.31 4.33 6.58
C LEU A 66 -1.38 2.81 6.41
N ARG A 67 -2.43 2.20 6.97
CA ARG A 67 -2.74 0.78 6.82
C ARG A 67 -3.76 0.60 5.70
N TYR A 68 -3.48 -0.31 4.77
CA TYR A 68 -4.37 -0.66 3.67
C TYR A 68 -4.41 -2.17 3.44
N ALA A 69 -5.57 -2.65 3.01
CA ALA A 69 -5.68 -3.97 2.39
C ALA A 69 -4.92 -3.97 1.06
N SER A 70 -4.16 -5.03 0.81
CA SER A 70 -3.41 -5.23 -0.44
C SER A 70 -4.31 -5.16 -1.68
N THR A 71 -5.58 -5.52 -1.55
CA THR A 71 -6.59 -5.43 -2.61
C THR A 71 -6.96 -4.01 -2.99
N SER A 72 -6.70 -3.02 -2.12
CA SER A 72 -6.90 -1.61 -2.41
C SER A 72 -5.72 -0.97 -3.16
N LEU A 73 -4.64 -1.72 -3.37
CA LEU A 73 -3.38 -1.20 -3.90
C LEU A 73 -3.10 -1.76 -5.30
N VAL A 74 -2.69 -0.88 -6.21
CA VAL A 74 -2.17 -1.25 -7.53
C VAL A 74 -0.66 -1.28 -7.44
N VAL A 75 -0.02 -2.41 -7.79
CA VAL A 75 1.45 -2.48 -7.88
C VAL A 75 1.91 -1.75 -9.14
N VAL A 76 2.95 -0.94 -8.99
CA VAL A 76 3.52 -0.10 -10.07
C VAL A 76 5.04 -0.26 -10.10
N ASP A 77 5.65 -0.05 -11.27
CA ASP A 77 7.10 -0.23 -11.50
C ASP A 77 7.96 1.00 -11.09
#